data_AF-A0A3M6F2S9-F1
#
_entry.id   AF-A0A3M6F2S9-F1
#
_cell.length_a   1.000
_cell.length_b   1.000
_cell.length_c   1.000
_cell.angle_alpha   90.00
_cell.angle_beta   90.00
_cell.angle_gamma   90.00
#
_symmetry.space_group_name_H-M   'P 1'
#
loop_
_entity.id
_entity.type
_entity.pdbx_description
1 polymer ?
#
loop_
_entity_poly.entity_id
_entity_poly.type
_entity_poly.pdbx_seq_one_letter_code
_entity_poly.pdbx_strand_id
1 'polypeptide(L)' 'MPSDPMIVLLYRLNENSNAIASAVEEIGQWIDQRGSTDVSGRVEQYLGVLEENSEMVAECLAELLFRSQS' A
#
# COMPACT_ATOMS: atom_id res chain seq x y z
N MET A 1 21.06 0.30 15.17
CA MET A 1 21.82 -0.26 14.04
C MET A 1 21.76 0.74 12.90
N PRO A 2 22.81 0.91 12.07
CA PRO A 2 22.58 1.48 10.75
C PRO A 2 21.60 0.51 10.07
N SER A 3 20.39 0.99 9.84
CA SER A 3 19.28 0.19 9.33
C SER A 3 19.74 -0.50 8.05
N ASP A 4 19.62 -1.84 8.01
CA ASP A 4 19.90 -2.60 6.79
C ASP A 4 19.23 -1.86 5.61
N PRO A 5 19.99 -1.43 4.58
CA PRO A 5 19.43 -0.67 3.46
C PRO A 5 18.25 -1.38 2.78
N MET A 6 18.22 -2.72 2.79
CA MET A 6 17.09 -3.52 2.31
C MET A 6 15.85 -3.32 3.19
N ILE A 7 16.01 -3.35 4.51
CA ILE A 7 14.92 -3.12 5.46
C ILE A 7 14.38 -1.68 5.32
N VAL A 8 15.27 -0.70 5.18
CA VAL A 8 14.85 0.70 4.94
C VAL A 8 14.08 0.82 3.62
N LEU A 9 14.59 0.24 2.54
CA LEU A 9 13.94 0.31 1.23
C LEU A 9 12.54 -0.30 1.27
N LEU A 10 12.39 -1.48 1.89
CA LEU A 10 11.11 -2.15 2.00
C LEU A 10 10.14 -1.39 2.90
N TYR A 11 10.63 -0.76 3.98
CA TYR A 11 9.79 0.06 4.85
C TYR A 11 9.23 1.26 4.08
N ARG A 12 10.09 1.96 3.32
CA ARG A 12 9.66 3.08 2.46
C ARG A 12 8.73 2.62 1.33
N LEU A 13 8.91 1.41 0.81
CA LEU A 13 7.99 0.84 -0.18
C LEU A 13 6.60 0.60 0.44
N ASN A 14 6.52 0.07 1.65
CA ASN A 14 5.25 -0.11 2.37
C ASN A 14 4.56 1.24 2.63
N GLU A 15 5.29 2.24 3.11
CA GLU A 15 4.75 3.60 3.30
C GLU A 15 4.19 4.19 2.01
N ASN A 16 4.90 4.02 0.90
CA ASN A 16 4.45 4.52 -0.40
C ASN A 16 3.18 3.79 -0.88
N SER A 17 3.10 2.47 -0.73
CA SER A 17 1.90 1.70 -1.10
C SER A 17 0.67 2.18 -0.31
N ASN A 18 0.82 2.40 1.00
CA ASN A 18 -0.26 2.92 1.84
C ASN A 18 -0.68 4.35 1.43
N ALA A 19 0.29 5.23 1.17
CA ALA A 19 0.00 6.60 0.72
C ALA A 19 -0.73 6.63 -0.63
N ILE A 20 -0.32 5.76 -1.56
CA ILE A 20 -0.98 5.63 -2.87
C ILE A 20 -2.41 5.11 -2.70
N ALA A 21 -2.62 4.09 -1.86
CA ALA A 21 -3.96 3.56 -1.58
C ALA A 21 -4.88 4.67 -1.04
N SER A 22 -4.45 5.42 -0.02
CA SER A 22 -5.27 6.53 0.52
C SER A 22 -5.58 7.62 -0.50
N ALA A 23 -4.59 8.03 -1.31
CA ALA A 23 -4.81 9.05 -2.34
C ALA A 23 -5.80 8.59 -3.42
N VAL A 24 -5.72 7.32 -3.82
CA VAL A 24 -6.61 6.73 -4.83
C VAL A 24 -8.02 6.54 -4.27
N GLU A 25 -8.16 6.18 -2.99
CA GLU A 25 -9.45 6.12 -2.29
C GLU A 25 -10.16 7.47 -2.28
N GLU A 26 -9.47 8.54 -1.93
CA GLU A 26 -10.01 9.90 -1.93
C GLU A 26 -10.49 10.32 -3.34
N ILE A 27 -9.72 9.97 -4.37
CA ILE A 27 -10.11 10.20 -5.77
C ILE A 27 -11.35 9.36 -6.13
N GLY A 28 -11.42 8.10 -5.73
CA GLY A 28 -12.57 7.22 -5.97
C GLY A 28 -13.86 7.80 -5.39
N GLN A 29 -13.81 8.27 -4.14
CA GLN A 29 -14.93 8.93 -3.47
C GLN A 29 -15.34 10.23 -4.18
N TRP A 30 -14.38 11.04 -4.63
CA TRP A 30 -14.63 12.28 -5.39
C TRP A 30 -15.31 12.01 -6.74
N ILE A 31 -14.95 10.90 -7.40
CA ILE A 31 -15.55 10.46 -8.66
C ILE A 31 -16.98 9.96 -8.43
N ASP A 32 -17.21 9.18 -7.37
CA ASP A 32 -18.52 8.63 -7.02
C ASP A 32 -19.55 9.74 -6.75
N GLN A 33 -19.14 10.78 -6.02
CA GLN A 33 -19.97 11.98 -5.74
C GLN A 33 -20.43 12.72 -7.00
N ARG A 34 -19.79 12.50 -8.15
CA ARG A 34 -20.17 13.09 -9.45
C ARG A 34 -21.03 12.17 -10.31
N GLY A 35 -21.47 11.03 -9.77
CA GLY A 35 -22.34 10.07 -10.44
C GLY A 35 -21.63 9.17 -11.44
N SER A 36 -20.30 9.07 -11.37
CA SER A 36 -19.50 8.21 -12.25
C SER A 36 -19.18 6.88 -11.56
N THR A 37 -20.23 6.10 -11.27
CA THR A 37 -20.16 4.85 -10.51
C THR A 37 -19.30 3.78 -11.18
N ASP A 38 -19.23 3.76 -12.52
CA ASP A 38 -18.36 2.83 -13.26
C ASP A 38 -16.87 3.12 -13.05
N VAL A 39 -16.52 4.38 -12.80
CA VAL A 39 -15.13 4.79 -12.58
C VAL A 39 -14.77 4.57 -11.11
N SER A 40 -15.66 4.87 -10.15
CA SER A 40 -15.44 4.56 -8.74
C SER A 40 -15.29 3.06 -8.50
N GLY A 41 -16.13 2.22 -9.11
CA GLY A 41 -16.00 0.75 -9.00
C GLY A 41 -14.67 0.20 -9.54
N ARG A 42 -14.10 0.80 -10.61
CA ARG A 42 -12.76 0.43 -11.07
C ARG A 42 -11.67 0.90 -10.11
N VAL A 43 -11.83 2.07 -9.49
CA VAL A 43 -10.92 2.57 -8.47
C VAL A 43 -10.90 1.63 -7.26
N GLU A 44 -12.07 1.20 -6.77
CA GLU A 44 -12.20 0.20 -5.70
C GLU A 44 -11.49 -1.12 -6.04
N GLN A 45 -11.65 -1.61 -7.27
CA GLN A 45 -10.95 -2.82 -7.71
C GLN A 45 -9.42 -2.66 -7.65
N TYR A 46 -8.88 -1.53 -8.10
CA TYR A 46 -7.44 -1.27 -8.01
C TYR A 46 -6.96 -1.06 -6.58
N LEU A 47 -7.80 -0.50 -5.70
CA LEU A 47 -7.50 -0.38 -4.27
C LEU A 47 -7.36 -1.74 -3.61
N GLY A 48 -8.23 -2.71 -3.93
CA GLY A 48 -8.08 -4.08 -3.43
C GLY A 48 -6.74 -4.71 -3.82
N VAL A 49 -6.28 -4.50 -5.06
CA VAL A 49 -4.94 -4.96 -5.49
C VAL A 49 -3.81 -4.26 -4.74
N LEU A 50 -3.95 -2.96 -4.43
CA LEU A 50 -2.96 -2.23 -3.65
C LEU A 50 -2.93 -2.67 -2.18
N GLU A 51 -4.08 -2.99 -1.60
CA GLU A 51 -4.22 -3.52 -0.25
C GLU A 51 -3.51 -4.87 -0.11
N GLU A 52 -3.81 -5.83 -0.99
CA GLU A 52 -3.14 -7.15 -1.01
C GLU A 52 -1.61 -7.01 -1.14
N ASN A 53 -1.14 -6.08 -1.98
CA ASN A 53 0.29 -5.81 -2.12
C ASN A 53 0.88 -5.18 -0.85
N SER A 54 0.16 -4.28 -0.17
CA SER A 54 0.63 -3.64 1.05
C SER A 54 0.75 -4.66 2.19
N GLU A 55 -0.24 -5.56 2.32
CA GLU A 55 -0.21 -6.66 3.28
C GLU A 55 1.00 -7.57 3.05
N MET A 56 1.21 -8.03 1.81
CA MET A 56 2.36 -8.88 1.44
C MET A 56 3.70 -8.20 1.76
N VAL A 57 3.83 -6.90 1.47
CA VAL A 57 5.05 -6.14 1.81
C VAL A 57 5.24 -6.04 3.32
N ALA A 58 4.17 -5.82 4.09
CA ALA A 58 4.23 -5.76 5.55
C ALA A 58 4.66 -7.10 6.17
N GLU A 59 4.15 -8.22 5.64
CA GLU A 59 4.56 -9.58 6.05
C GLU A 59 6.04 -9.84 5.76
N CYS A 60 6.50 -9.50 4.54
CA CYS A 60 7.90 -9.64 4.17
C CYS A 60 8.83 -8.78 5.05
N LEU A 61 8.40 -7.57 5.40
CA LEU A 61 9.11 -6.69 6.32
C LEU A 61 9.23 -7.30 7.72
N ALA A 62 8.14 -7.86 8.25
CA ALA A 62 8.14 -8.50 9.55
C ALA A 62 9.14 -9.68 9.60
N GLU A 63 9.16 -10.51 8.56
CA GLU A 63 10.09 -11.64 8.46
C GLU A 63 11.56 -11.19 8.37
N LEU A 64 11.85 -10.14 7.59
CA LEU A 64 13.21 -9.61 7.48
C LEU A 64 13.69 -8.97 8.78
N LEU A 65 12.81 -8.22 9.46
CA LEU A 65 13.10 -7.67 10.78
C LEU A 65 13.38 -8.77 11.82
N PHE A 66 12.62 -9.86 11.78
CA PHE A 66 12.83 -11.01 12.64
C PHE A 66 14.20 -11.67 12.38
N ARG A 67 14.53 -11.96 11.12
CA ARG A 67 15.83 -12.53 10.74
C ARG A 67 17.01 -11.62 11.05
N SER A 68 16.84 -10.31 10.97
CA SER A 68 17.91 -9.36 11.29
C SER A 68 18.29 -9.30 12.78
N GLN A 69 17.43 -9.83 13.65
CA GLN A 69 17.63 -9.92 15.11
C GLN A 69 18.07 -11.33 15.56
N SER A 70 18.11 -12.29 14.64
CA SER A 70 18.49 -13.70 14.85
C SER A 70 19.98 -13.90 14.64
#